data_AF-A0A2E9JY04-F1
#
_entry.id   AF-A0A2E9JY04-F1
#
_cell.length_a   1.000
_cell.length_b   1.000
_cell.length_c   1.000
_cell.angle_alpha   90.00
_cell.angle_beta   90.00
_cell.angle_gamma   90.00
#
_symmetry.space_group_name_H-M   'P 1'
#
loop_
_entity.id
_entity.type
_entity.pdbx_description
1 polymer ?
#
loop_
_entity_poly.entity_id
_entity_poly.type
_entity_poly.pdbx_seq_one_letter_code
_entity_poly.pdbx_strand_id
1 'polypeptide(L)' 'MSITPQERELIIISAAVGSGCKTCIKQDMLIANQLRVSGADIAATVAVAIEIRRNATNDIENFVSS' A
#
# COMPACT_ATOMS: atom_id res chain seq x y z
N MET A 1 15.29 14.82 6.99
CA MET A 1 14.74 14.76 5.61
C MET A 1 13.23 14.67 5.72
N SER A 2 12.47 15.56 5.09
CA SER A 2 11.00 15.51 5.07
C SER A 2 10.54 14.88 3.76
N ILE A 3 9.64 13.91 3.82
CA ILE A 3 8.98 13.34 2.63
C ILE A 3 7.99 14.35 2.04
N THR A 4 7.82 14.31 0.72
CA THR A 4 6.81 15.09 0.00
C THR A 4 5.39 14.60 0.30
N PRO A 5 4.35 15.42 0.06
CA PRO A 5 2.97 14.98 0.16
C PRO A 5 2.66 13.75 -0.71
N GLN A 6 3.23 13.67 -1.92
CA GLN A 6 3.07 12.54 -2.83
C GLN A 6 3.68 11.26 -2.27
N GLU A 7 4.92 11.33 -1.78
CA GLU A 7 5.59 10.18 -1.14
C GLU A 7 4.84 9.71 0.10
N ARG A 8 4.34 10.67 0.91
CA ARG A 8 3.49 10.34 2.06
C ARG A 8 2.23 9.60 1.62
N GLU A 9 1.57 10.05 0.55
CA GLU A 9 0.34 9.42 0.07
C GLU A 9 0.58 8.00 -0.43
N LEU A 10 1.69 7.75 -1.14
CA LEU A 10 2.09 6.40 -1.55
C LEU A 10 2.30 5.47 -0.33
N ILE A 11 2.90 5.97 0.75
CA ILE A 11 3.06 5.20 2.00
C ILE A 11 1.69 4.84 2.59
N ILE A 12 0.74 5.78 2.60
CA ILE A 12 -0.61 5.54 3.13
C ILE A 12 -1.36 4.51 2.27
N ILE A 13 -1.31 4.64 0.94
CA ILE A 13 -1.89 3.64 0.02
C ILE A 13 -1.28 2.25 0.27
N SER A 14 0.04 2.16 0.43
CA SER A 14 0.72 0.90 0.74
C SER A 14 0.18 0.27 2.03
N ALA A 15 0.05 1.05 3.10
CA ALA A 15 -0.50 0.58 4.38
C ALA A 15 -1.97 0.13 4.25
N ALA A 16 -2.78 0.87 3.49
CA ALA A 16 -4.18 0.54 3.23
C ALA A 16 -4.32 -0.79 2.47
N VAL A 17 -3.47 -1.04 1.46
CA VAL A 17 -3.43 -2.30 0.71
C VAL A 17 -2.93 -3.45 1.57
N GLY A 18 -1.82 -3.26 2.29
CA GLY A 18 -1.23 -4.26 3.17
C GLY A 18 -2.21 -4.73 4.27
N SER A 19 -2.95 -3.79 4.86
CA SER A 19 -4.00 -4.10 5.85
C SER A 19 -5.32 -4.57 5.24
N GLY A 20 -5.54 -4.37 3.94
CA GLY A 20 -6.79 -4.71 3.27
C GLY A 20 -7.96 -3.75 3.56
N CYS A 21 -7.69 -2.53 4.01
CA CYS A 21 -8.72 -1.52 4.28
C CYS A 21 -9.30 -0.96 2.97
N LYS A 22 -10.38 -1.56 2.46
CA LYS A 22 -11.04 -1.13 1.21
C LYS A 22 -11.49 0.34 1.22
N THR A 23 -11.99 0.83 2.34
CA THR A 23 -12.44 2.22 2.47
C THR A 23 -11.25 3.19 2.41
N CYS A 24 -10.15 2.87 3.11
CA CYS A 24 -8.92 3.65 3.08
C CYS A 24 -8.37 3.71 1.65
N ILE A 25 -8.20 2.56 0.98
CA ILE A 25 -7.73 2.50 -0.41
C ILE A 25 -8.55 3.43 -1.32
N LYS A 26 -9.89 3.40 -1.22
CA LYS A 26 -10.74 4.28 -2.04
C LYS A 26 -10.50 5.76 -1.75
N GLN A 27 -10.39 6.13 -0.47
CA GLN A 27 -10.18 7.52 -0.05
C GLN A 27 -8.79 8.02 -0.48
N ASP A 28 -7.75 7.23 -0.25
CA ASP A 28 -6.36 7.60 -0.54
C ASP A 28 -6.12 7.67 -2.07
N MET A 29 -6.79 6.83 -2.87
CA MET A 29 -6.76 6.98 -4.33
C MET A 29 -7.33 8.33 -4.82
N LEU A 30 -8.34 8.88 -4.13
CA LEU A 30 -8.87 10.22 -4.45
C LEU A 30 -7.88 11.31 -4.08
N ILE A 31 -7.19 11.17 -2.93
CA ILE A 31 -6.16 12.11 -2.48
C ILE A 31 -4.94 12.07 -3.41
N ALA A 32 -4.47 10.88 -3.78
CA ALA A 32 -3.37 10.71 -4.73
C ALA A 32 -3.66 11.37 -6.09
N ASN A 33 -4.92 11.29 -6.56
CA ASN A 33 -5.34 11.99 -7.77
C ASN A 33 -5.28 13.52 -7.60
N GLN A 34 -5.71 14.05 -6.45
CA GLN A 34 -5.59 15.49 -6.15
C GLN A 34 -4.13 15.96 -6.08
N LEU A 35 -3.23 15.11 -5.56
CA LEU A 35 -1.80 15.35 -5.47
C LEU A 35 -1.05 15.10 -6.79
N ARG A 36 -1.74 14.64 -7.83
CA ARG A 36 -1.20 14.28 -9.16
C ARG A 36 -0.09 13.23 -9.08
N VAL A 37 -0.24 12.26 -8.19
CA VAL A 37 0.65 11.09 -8.14
C VAL A 37 0.52 10.32 -9.44
N SER A 38 1.62 9.87 -10.01
CA SER A 38 1.62 9.08 -11.24
C SER A 38 0.89 7.75 -11.04
N GLY A 39 0.06 7.36 -12.02
CA GLY A 39 -0.57 6.05 -12.01
C GLY A 39 0.45 4.89 -11.99
N ALA A 40 1.65 5.10 -12.55
CA ALA A 40 2.74 4.12 -12.50
C ALA A 40 3.28 3.94 -11.08
N ASP A 41 3.46 5.03 -10.33
CA ASP A 41 3.94 4.99 -8.95
C ASP A 41 2.91 4.32 -8.04
N ILE A 42 1.62 4.66 -8.21
CA ILE A 42 0.52 4.00 -7.50
C ILE A 42 0.52 2.50 -7.79
N ALA A 43 0.61 2.10 -9.06
CA ALA A 43 0.61 0.69 -9.44
C ALA A 43 1.80 -0.08 -8.85
N ALA A 44 2.99 0.51 -8.89
CA ALA A 44 4.19 -0.08 -8.28
C ALA A 44 4.03 -0.24 -6.75
N THR A 45 3.55 0.79 -6.06
CA THR A 45 3.28 0.76 -4.63
C THR A 45 2.25 -0.31 -4.24
N VAL A 46 1.16 -0.43 -5.00
CA VAL A 46 0.12 -1.45 -4.76
C VAL A 46 0.70 -2.86 -4.95
N ALA A 47 1.51 -3.08 -6.00
CA ALA A 47 2.13 -4.37 -6.27
C ALA A 47 3.04 -4.81 -5.11
N VAL A 48 3.90 -3.92 -4.63
CA VAL A 48 4.79 -4.17 -3.48
C VAL A 48 3.97 -4.48 -2.22
N ALA A 49 2.92 -3.71 -1.94
CA ALA A 49 2.09 -3.93 -0.76
C ALA A 49 1.35 -5.29 -0.78
N ILE A 50 0.88 -5.71 -1.96
CA ILE A 50 0.27 -7.05 -2.14
C ILE A 50 1.30 -8.15 -1.89
N GLU A 51 2.52 -7.99 -2.40
CA GLU A 51 3.60 -8.96 -2.20
C GLU A 51 3.98 -9.07 -0.71
N ILE A 52 4.19 -7.95 -0.02
CA ILE A 52 4.45 -7.92 1.42
C ILE A 52 3.36 -8.66 2.19
N ARG A 53 2.09 -8.37 1.88
CA ARG A 53 0.96 -9.02 2.52
C ARG A 53 0.97 -10.53 2.30
N ARG A 54 1.21 -10.99 1.06
CA ARG A 54 1.26 -12.42 0.73
C ARG A 54 2.37 -13.11 1.50
N ASN A 55 3.56 -12.53 1.54
CA ASN A 55 4.70 -13.11 2.24
C ASN A 55 4.43 -13.18 3.75
N ALA A 56 3.89 -12.12 4.34
CA ALA A 56 3.51 -12.11 5.75
C ALA A 56 2.46 -13.19 6.09
N THR A 57 1.46 -13.40 5.22
CA THR A 57 0.50 -14.50 5.38
C THR A 57 1.17 -15.86 5.30
N ASN A 58 2.01 -16.10 4.28
CA ASN A 58 2.72 -17.36 4.12
C ASN A 58 3.63 -17.66 5.33
N ASP A 59 4.35 -16.66 5.84
CA ASP A 59 5.24 -16.81 7.00
C ASP A 59 4.47 -17.21 8.27
N ILE A 60 3.28 -16.62 8.49
CA ILE A 60 2.40 -16.99 9.60
C ILE A 60 1.86 -18.40 9.42
N GLU A 61 1.40 -18.77 8.23
CA GLU A 61 0.90 -20.12 7.94
C GLU A 61 1.99 -21.19 8.18
N ASN A 62 3.22 -20.91 7.74
CA ASN A 62 4.37 -21.78 7.97
C ASN A 62 4.71 -21.90 9.46
N PHE A 63 4.67 -20.78 10.21
CA PHE A 63 4.93 -20.77 11.65
C PHE A 63 3.85 -21.51 12.46
N VAL A 64 2.58 -21.43 12.05
CA VAL A 64 1.48 -22.15 12.73
C VAL A 64 1.49 -23.65 12.40
N SER A 65 2.03 -24.03 11.25
CA SER A 65 2.08 -25.43 10.78
C SER A 65 3.32 -26.21 11.24
N SER A 66 4.32 -25.53 11.83
CA SER A 66 5.54 -26.11 12.41
C SER A 66 5.38 -26.49 13.87
#